data_AF-A0A9W6IJZ7-F1
#
_entry.id   AF-A0A9W6IJZ7-F1
#
_cell.length_a   1.000
_cell.length_b   1.000
_cell.length_c   1.000
_cell.angle_alpha   90.00
_cell.angle_beta   90.00
_cell.angle_gamma   90.00
#
_symmetry.space_group_name_H-M   'P 1'
#
loop_
_entity.id
_entity.type
_entity.pdbx_description
1 polymer ?
#
loop_
_entity_poly.entity_id
_entity_poly.type
_entity_poly.pdbx_seq_one_letter_code
_entity_poly.pdbx_strand_id
1 'polypeptide(L)'
;MFVRVVSAAIFAWSMCVSGIQASSIQEAAPAEQLDAGQVNTEERALADLDGRGDAFVLSTSQPAADIRFTLPPHVVSSEAWLRLAARPASDGTDGRIQVSVNGGDPIVIRPQARAMEARFALFSADFRPGENTLTISYATENAATGWIVDARRSRLRLTLEPVAPLSTLGELEQALGSDFAAPRRIALDTEAGRERITLESLVAQGLALRAGEVPLFSGDTANADLVVRIAEIARLDETDLAALRSETSQGPEIAFYNDGQPRLVVTGRNIDEATAAARLMGARSFAGHGATFLAADAIRADRLGRPSIEVDPSLAGTADLRTFAASGLPFSADQGARTAVQFSTRFDSDRYGALSVLARAALIGGEAWLYAWYGDAEEEAPANHNLLVVGPNSTEFEIIDRNAPDELRAALRAAERSRGQRGLMRLAAAAYADDGDGEATPPREGAELGVGVASLFQDRRNAGRWIGTLTAPDIASFESAGRQLARSSLWSALEGRAAVWSARGVTPLDFTVQPPSLFERVQELAVDHTRDAAFLLFGAALLLLLRGAMRRRRASA
;
A
#
# COMPACT_ATOMS: atom_id res chain seq x y z
N MET A 1 -6.16 53.12 -38.11
CA MET A 1 -4.70 52.97 -38.33
C MET A 1 -4.43 51.47 -38.32
N PHE A 2 -4.74 50.82 -39.44
CA PHE A 2 -3.83 50.12 -40.38
C PHE A 2 -3.29 48.79 -39.84
N VAL A 3 -3.38 47.63 -40.50
CA VAL A 3 -4.07 47.12 -41.71
C VAL A 3 -3.85 45.60 -41.65
N ARG A 4 -4.82 44.77 -42.05
CA ARG A 4 -4.61 43.42 -42.61
C ARG A 4 -5.94 42.91 -43.16
N VAL A 5 -6.10 42.90 -44.48
CA VAL A 5 -6.81 41.90 -45.32
C VAL A 5 -6.51 42.28 -46.78
N VAL A 6 -5.94 41.39 -47.57
CA VAL A 6 -6.12 41.40 -49.03
C VAL A 6 -6.25 39.96 -49.53
N SER A 7 -7.40 39.70 -50.15
CA SER A 7 -7.75 38.53 -50.95
C SER A 7 -7.34 38.72 -52.42
N ALA A 8 -7.07 37.63 -53.15
CA ALA A 8 -7.27 37.48 -54.61
C ALA A 8 -7.16 35.96 -54.94
N ALA A 9 -8.21 35.27 -55.42
CA ALA A 9 -8.75 35.20 -56.79
C ALA A 9 -7.71 34.65 -57.80
N ILE A 10 -7.72 33.36 -58.18
CA ILE A 10 -8.58 32.63 -59.15
C ILE A 10 -7.92 32.50 -60.57
N PHE A 11 -8.01 31.26 -61.09
CA PHE A 11 -8.00 30.76 -62.48
C PHE A 11 -6.73 30.14 -63.11
N ALA A 12 -7.00 28.97 -63.70
CA ALA A 12 -6.15 27.94 -64.29
C ALA A 12 -5.76 28.19 -65.75
N TRP A 13 -4.71 27.49 -66.23
CA TRP A 13 -4.78 26.65 -67.46
C TRP A 13 -3.49 25.85 -67.72
N SER A 14 -3.67 24.75 -68.44
CA SER A 14 -2.73 23.69 -68.83
C SER A 14 -1.96 24.02 -70.12
N MET A 15 -0.68 23.59 -70.23
CA MET A 15 -0.18 22.77 -71.36
C MET A 15 1.31 22.41 -71.24
N CYS A 16 1.62 21.19 -71.71
CA CYS A 16 2.87 20.44 -71.68
C CYS A 16 4.07 21.10 -72.40
N VAL A 17 5.30 20.93 -71.88
CA VAL A 17 6.52 20.59 -72.65
C VAL A 17 7.53 19.87 -71.74
N SER A 18 8.17 18.86 -72.32
CA SER A 18 9.18 17.90 -71.89
C SER A 18 10.34 18.33 -70.96
N GLY A 19 10.69 17.41 -70.06
CA GLY A 19 12.07 16.98 -69.81
C GLY A 19 12.86 17.75 -68.75
N ILE A 20 13.06 17.11 -67.58
CA ILE A 20 14.32 16.92 -66.83
C ILE A 20 13.93 16.30 -65.49
N GLN A 21 14.53 15.14 -65.16
CA GLN A 21 14.41 14.53 -63.84
C GLN A 21 15.01 15.48 -62.80
N ALA A 22 14.17 16.01 -61.92
CA ALA A 22 14.59 16.61 -60.66
C ALA A 22 13.89 15.83 -59.55
N SER A 23 14.67 14.99 -58.86
CA SER A 23 14.28 14.29 -57.64
C SER A 23 13.89 15.33 -56.59
N SER A 24 12.59 15.57 -56.42
CA SER A 24 12.11 16.31 -55.27
C SER A 24 12.10 15.35 -54.09
N ILE A 25 12.95 15.69 -53.11
CA ILE A 25 12.86 15.21 -51.74
C ILE A 25 11.46 15.55 -51.28
N GLN A 26 10.57 14.55 -51.23
CA GLN A 26 9.30 14.67 -50.56
C GLN A 26 9.65 14.77 -49.07
N GLU A 27 9.60 16.00 -48.57
CA GLU A 27 9.68 16.33 -47.16
C GLU A 27 8.60 15.51 -46.45
N ALA A 28 9.05 14.44 -45.79
CA ALA A 28 8.20 13.59 -45.00
C ALA A 28 7.53 14.48 -43.95
N ALA A 29 6.20 14.39 -43.88
CA ALA A 29 5.42 14.97 -42.81
C ALA A 29 6.12 14.70 -41.47
N PRO A 30 6.19 15.69 -40.55
CA PRO A 30 6.76 15.46 -39.25
C PRO A 30 6.06 14.25 -38.65
N ALA A 31 6.85 13.24 -38.28
CA ALA A 31 6.40 12.11 -37.51
C ALA A 31 5.53 12.66 -36.38
N GLU A 32 4.28 12.20 -36.30
CA GLU A 32 3.48 12.37 -35.10
C GLU A 32 4.37 11.98 -33.93
N GLN A 33 4.76 12.98 -33.15
CA GLN A 33 5.36 12.76 -31.86
C GLN A 33 4.34 11.94 -31.09
N LEU A 34 4.63 10.65 -30.92
CA LEU A 34 4.06 9.86 -29.85
C LEU A 34 4.09 10.75 -28.62
N ASP A 35 2.89 11.03 -28.10
CA ASP A 35 2.69 11.86 -26.92
C ASP A 35 3.71 11.44 -25.87
N ALA A 36 4.43 12.41 -25.31
CA ALA A 36 5.57 12.16 -24.44
C ALA A 36 5.14 11.19 -23.32
N GLY A 37 5.50 9.91 -23.49
CA GLY A 37 5.18 8.85 -22.55
C GLY A 37 5.61 9.33 -21.17
N GLN A 38 4.64 9.45 -20.26
CA GLN A 38 4.74 10.17 -19.00
C GLN A 38 6.02 9.76 -18.26
N VAL A 39 7.06 10.61 -18.32
CA VAL A 39 8.30 10.40 -17.58
C VAL A 39 7.95 10.49 -16.10
N ASN A 40 7.98 9.37 -15.41
CA ASN A 40 7.61 9.32 -14.00
C ASN A 40 8.87 9.37 -13.15
N THR A 41 8.91 10.24 -12.15
CA THR A 41 10.01 10.29 -11.19
C THR A 41 9.50 9.80 -9.85
N GLU A 42 10.05 8.69 -9.37
CA GLU A 42 9.68 8.11 -8.09
C GLU A 42 10.85 8.10 -7.12
N GLU A 43 10.55 8.28 -5.83
CA GLU A 43 11.53 8.21 -4.74
C GLU A 43 11.03 7.24 -3.66
N ARG A 44 11.87 6.28 -3.28
CA ARG A 44 11.57 5.27 -2.25
C ARG A 44 12.64 5.29 -1.17
N ALA A 45 12.24 5.08 0.09
CA ALA A 45 13.20 4.89 1.17
C ALA A 45 13.83 3.49 1.07
N LEU A 46 15.10 3.36 1.43
CA LEU A 46 15.78 2.06 1.40
C LEU A 46 15.16 1.06 2.38
N ALA A 47 14.56 1.55 3.46
CA ALA A 47 13.83 0.74 4.44
C ALA A 47 12.61 0.03 3.82
N ASP A 48 12.00 0.62 2.78
CA ASP A 48 10.79 0.09 2.16
C ASP A 48 11.09 -1.00 1.10
N LEU A 49 12.31 -1.05 0.56
CA LEU A 49 12.67 -1.93 -0.56
C LEU A 49 13.09 -3.35 -0.14
N ASP A 50 13.92 -3.48 0.90
CA ASP A 50 14.56 -4.78 1.24
C ASP A 50 14.28 -5.22 2.69
N GLY A 51 13.40 -4.51 3.42
CA GLY A 51 12.90 -4.94 4.73
C GLY A 51 13.96 -5.20 5.82
N ARG A 52 15.22 -4.78 5.62
CA ARG A 52 16.34 -4.95 6.56
C ARG A 52 16.22 -4.11 7.84
N GLY A 53 15.09 -3.44 8.03
CA GLY A 53 14.81 -2.54 9.14
C GLY A 53 15.26 -1.11 8.87
N ASP A 54 15.15 -0.29 9.90
CA ASP A 54 15.29 1.17 9.77
C ASP A 54 16.73 1.65 9.60
N ALA A 55 17.71 0.80 9.92
CA ALA A 55 19.12 1.09 9.83
C ALA A 55 19.95 -0.19 9.73
N PHE A 56 21.13 -0.11 9.09
CA PHE A 56 22.08 -1.21 9.00
C PHE A 56 23.52 -0.73 9.20
N VAL A 57 24.40 -1.66 9.57
CA VAL A 57 25.81 -1.37 9.85
C VAL A 57 26.67 -1.86 8.69
N LEU A 58 27.59 -1.01 8.26
CA LEU A 58 28.65 -1.32 7.31
C LEU A 58 29.98 -1.33 8.05
N SER A 59 30.62 -2.49 8.15
CA SER A 59 31.88 -2.67 8.90
C SER A 59 32.74 -3.75 8.24
N THR A 60 33.94 -4.01 8.77
CA THR A 60 34.77 -5.11 8.28
C THR A 60 34.12 -6.49 8.46
N SER A 61 33.22 -6.64 9.44
CA SER A 61 32.43 -7.87 9.63
C SER A 61 31.16 -7.93 8.79
N GLN A 62 30.66 -6.78 8.33
CA GLN A 62 29.51 -6.64 7.43
C GLN A 62 29.89 -5.66 6.30
N PRO A 63 30.73 -6.09 5.34
CA PRO A 63 31.36 -5.19 4.39
C PRO A 63 30.42 -4.74 3.27
N ALA A 64 29.24 -5.34 3.12
CA ALA A 64 28.28 -4.97 2.10
C ALA A 64 26.84 -5.19 2.57
N ALA A 65 25.93 -4.36 2.05
CA ALA A 65 24.50 -4.52 2.14
C ALA A 65 23.89 -4.50 0.73
N ASP A 66 23.14 -5.55 0.39
CA ASP A 66 22.55 -5.76 -0.94
C ASP A 66 21.04 -5.50 -0.93
N ILE A 67 20.60 -4.32 -1.32
CA ILE A 67 19.20 -3.93 -1.30
C ILE A 67 18.57 -4.36 -2.62
N ARG A 68 17.61 -5.27 -2.56
CA ARG A 68 16.88 -5.75 -3.74
C ARG A 68 15.66 -4.89 -3.99
N PHE A 69 15.36 -4.67 -5.27
CA PHE A 69 14.14 -4.01 -5.72
C PHE A 69 13.85 -4.43 -7.15
N THR A 70 12.64 -4.12 -7.62
CA THR A 70 12.11 -4.58 -8.89
C THR A 70 11.58 -3.43 -9.73
N LEU A 71 11.82 -3.51 -11.04
CA LEU A 71 11.27 -2.59 -12.04
C LEU A 71 10.30 -3.35 -12.96
N PRO A 72 9.21 -2.71 -13.43
CA PRO A 72 8.28 -3.33 -14.36
C PRO A 72 8.98 -3.74 -15.68
N PRO A 73 8.47 -4.77 -16.38
CA PRO A 73 9.08 -5.26 -17.63
C PRO A 73 9.09 -4.22 -18.76
N HIS A 74 8.24 -3.21 -18.67
CA HIS A 74 7.95 -2.24 -19.72
C HIS A 74 8.58 -0.86 -19.48
N VAL A 75 9.44 -0.74 -18.46
CA VAL A 75 10.03 0.52 -18.01
C VAL A 75 11.54 0.42 -17.98
N VAL A 76 12.23 1.50 -18.36
CA VAL A 76 13.67 1.67 -18.17
C VAL A 76 13.95 2.91 -17.33
N SER A 77 15.09 2.92 -16.64
CA SER A 77 15.56 4.09 -15.90
C SER A 77 16.38 4.98 -16.84
N SER A 78 16.04 6.27 -16.94
CA SER A 78 16.86 7.26 -17.66
C SER A 78 17.82 8.00 -16.72
N GLU A 79 17.43 8.17 -15.46
CA GLU A 79 18.22 8.84 -14.43
C GLU A 79 18.03 8.15 -13.07
N ALA A 80 19.11 8.02 -12.30
CA ALA A 80 19.08 7.36 -11.00
C ALA A 80 19.96 8.07 -9.97
N TRP A 81 19.39 8.33 -8.79
CA TRP A 81 20.08 8.99 -7.68
C TRP A 81 19.89 8.23 -6.38
N LEU A 82 20.97 8.03 -5.63
CA LEU A 82 20.90 7.57 -4.25
C LEU A 82 21.27 8.70 -3.31
N ARG A 83 20.35 9.05 -2.40
CA ARG A 83 20.64 9.86 -1.23
C ARG A 83 20.91 8.93 -0.06
N LEU A 84 22.13 8.92 0.46
CA LEU A 84 22.56 8.05 1.56
C LEU A 84 22.77 8.88 2.83
N ALA A 85 22.00 8.60 3.87
CA ALA A 85 22.19 9.18 5.20
C ALA A 85 22.95 8.19 6.08
N ALA A 86 24.10 8.59 6.62
CA ALA A 86 24.91 7.72 7.46
C ALA A 86 25.60 8.49 8.58
N ARG A 87 25.91 7.79 9.68
CA ARG A 87 26.68 8.31 10.81
C ARG A 87 27.81 7.37 11.17
N PRO A 88 28.93 7.90 11.70
CA PRO A 88 30.03 7.04 12.15
C PRO A 88 29.54 6.12 13.28
N ALA A 89 30.02 4.88 13.27
CA ALA A 89 29.78 3.92 14.35
C ALA A 89 30.57 4.30 15.62
N SER A 90 31.74 4.93 15.46
CA SER A 90 32.51 5.55 16.55
C SER A 90 33.44 6.65 16.06
N ASP A 91 34.14 7.32 16.97
CA ASP A 91 35.13 8.36 16.62
C ASP A 91 36.32 7.84 15.79
N GLY A 92 36.53 6.51 15.77
CA GLY A 92 37.54 5.83 14.96
C GLY A 92 37.03 5.33 13.60
N THR A 93 35.83 5.75 13.17
CA THR A 93 35.30 5.43 11.85
C THR A 93 36.18 6.04 10.76
N ASP A 94 36.64 5.20 9.85
CA ASP A 94 37.39 5.57 8.64
C ASP A 94 36.96 4.63 7.50
N GLY A 95 37.47 4.83 6.29
CA GLY A 95 37.25 3.96 5.14
C GLY A 95 36.46 4.63 4.02
N ARG A 96 36.11 3.83 3.02
CA ARG A 96 35.43 4.26 1.80
C ARG A 96 34.08 3.57 1.73
N ILE A 97 33.06 4.31 1.32
CA ILE A 97 31.75 3.74 0.97
C ILE A 97 31.69 3.68 -0.54
N GLN A 98 31.29 2.53 -1.07
CA GLN A 98 31.11 2.30 -2.49
C GLN A 98 29.66 1.91 -2.76
N VAL A 99 29.12 2.39 -3.87
CA VAL A 99 27.74 2.09 -4.27
C VAL A 99 27.76 1.63 -5.71
N SER A 100 27.17 0.48 -5.99
CA SER A 100 26.97 -0.04 -7.35
C SER A 100 25.58 -0.65 -7.50
N VAL A 101 25.13 -0.76 -8.74
CA VAL A 101 23.87 -1.43 -9.11
C VAL A 101 24.20 -2.63 -9.98
N ASN A 102 23.61 -3.78 -9.71
CA ASN A 102 23.76 -5.01 -10.49
C ASN A 102 25.22 -5.44 -10.75
N GLY A 103 26.14 -5.10 -9.84
CA GLY A 103 27.57 -5.39 -10.00
C GLY A 103 28.30 -4.50 -11.01
N GLY A 104 27.67 -3.41 -11.46
CA GLY A 104 28.29 -2.38 -12.30
C GLY A 104 29.37 -1.57 -11.59
N ASP A 105 29.84 -0.51 -12.26
CA ASP A 105 30.98 0.27 -11.78
C ASP A 105 30.64 1.03 -10.48
N PRO A 106 31.43 0.84 -9.40
CA PRO A 106 31.10 1.43 -8.12
C PRO A 106 31.49 2.90 -8.04
N ILE A 107 30.58 3.71 -7.51
CA ILE A 107 30.84 5.11 -7.17
C ILE A 107 31.34 5.16 -5.73
N VAL A 108 32.55 5.73 -5.54
CA VAL A 108 33.26 5.68 -4.28
C VAL A 108 33.35 7.06 -3.64
N ILE A 109 33.02 7.14 -2.36
CA ILE A 109 33.27 8.32 -1.52
C ILE A 109 34.19 7.97 -0.35
N ARG A 110 34.93 8.99 0.13
CA ARG A 110 35.73 8.91 1.36
C ARG A 110 35.19 9.90 2.39
N PRO A 111 34.18 9.49 3.17
CA PRO A 111 33.55 10.37 4.14
C PRO A 111 34.46 10.66 5.33
N GLN A 112 34.38 11.89 5.86
CA GLN A 112 34.98 12.22 7.16
C GLN A 112 34.15 11.59 8.28
N ALA A 113 34.75 11.22 9.41
CA ALA A 113 34.11 10.60 10.58
C ALA A 113 33.07 11.49 11.30
N ARG A 114 32.00 11.88 10.60
CA ARG A 114 30.90 12.75 11.03
C ARG A 114 29.62 12.29 10.35
N ALA A 115 28.47 12.61 10.94
CA ALA A 115 27.19 12.37 10.30
C ALA A 115 27.13 13.08 8.94
N MET A 116 26.62 12.38 7.94
CA MET A 116 26.62 12.83 6.55
C MET A 116 25.35 12.46 5.80
N GLU A 117 25.11 13.23 4.74
CA GLU A 117 24.16 12.90 3.69
C GLU A 117 24.91 13.01 2.36
N ALA A 118 25.12 11.89 1.69
CA ALA A 118 25.81 11.81 0.41
C ALA A 118 24.80 11.60 -0.72
N ARG A 119 25.09 12.15 -1.90
CA ARG A 119 24.28 11.94 -3.11
C ARG A 119 25.15 11.28 -4.17
N PHE A 120 24.70 10.15 -4.69
CA PHE A 120 25.35 9.39 -5.74
C PHE A 120 24.50 9.48 -7.00
N ALA A 121 25.10 9.88 -8.12
CA ALA A 121 24.48 9.80 -9.45
C ALA A 121 24.77 8.41 -10.01
N LEU A 122 23.83 7.48 -9.89
CA LEU A 122 24.03 6.09 -10.31
C LEU A 122 23.97 5.99 -11.84
N PHE A 123 24.67 5.01 -12.41
CA PHE A 123 24.64 4.77 -13.84
C PHE A 123 23.30 4.13 -14.23
N SER A 124 22.43 4.87 -14.93
CA SER A 124 21.11 4.38 -15.33
C SER A 124 21.17 3.16 -16.26
N ALA A 125 22.24 3.01 -17.02
CA ALA A 125 22.50 1.83 -17.87
C ALA A 125 22.71 0.52 -17.10
N ASP A 126 23.03 0.58 -15.80
CA ASP A 126 23.19 -0.61 -14.95
C ASP A 126 21.84 -1.16 -14.48
N PHE A 127 20.75 -0.41 -14.64
CA PHE A 127 19.40 -0.84 -14.29
C PHE A 127 18.80 -1.67 -15.41
N ARG A 128 18.00 -2.67 -15.04
CA ARG A 128 17.30 -3.54 -15.97
C ARG A 128 15.85 -3.74 -15.56
N PRO A 129 14.94 -4.06 -16.49
CA PRO A 129 13.61 -4.53 -16.13
C PRO A 129 13.70 -5.79 -15.25
N GLY A 130 12.77 -5.94 -14.30
CA GLY A 130 12.77 -7.03 -13.32
C GLY A 130 13.65 -6.75 -12.10
N GLU A 131 14.30 -7.79 -11.57
CA GLU A 131 15.08 -7.70 -10.34
C GLU A 131 16.41 -6.95 -10.52
N ASN A 132 16.62 -5.99 -9.62
CA ASN A 132 17.83 -5.19 -9.48
C ASN A 132 18.39 -5.32 -8.05
N THR A 133 19.69 -5.15 -7.91
CA THR A 133 20.37 -5.15 -6.61
C THR A 133 21.25 -3.91 -6.50
N LEU A 134 20.95 -3.07 -5.51
CA LEU A 134 21.80 -1.96 -5.09
C LEU A 134 22.75 -2.46 -3.99
N THR A 135 24.04 -2.53 -4.30
CA THR A 135 25.07 -2.93 -3.33
C THR A 135 25.73 -1.69 -2.75
N ILE A 136 25.64 -1.54 -1.43
CA ILE A 136 26.36 -0.52 -0.67
C ILE A 136 27.46 -1.22 0.13
N SER A 137 28.72 -1.00 -0.25
CA SER A 137 29.86 -1.66 0.37
C SER A 137 30.78 -0.69 1.11
N TYR A 138 31.55 -1.27 2.01
CA TYR A 138 32.50 -0.59 2.87
C TYR A 138 33.86 -1.26 2.76
N ALA A 139 34.88 -0.45 2.50
CA ALA A 139 36.27 -0.89 2.43
C ALA A 139 37.16 0.02 3.27
N THR A 140 38.03 -0.57 4.08
CA THR A 140 39.02 0.14 4.89
C THR A 140 40.35 -0.60 4.85
N GLU A 141 41.44 0.17 4.85
CA GLU A 141 42.80 -0.35 4.97
C GLU A 141 43.22 -0.46 6.45
N ASN A 142 42.44 0.14 7.37
CA ASN A 142 42.68 0.23 8.80
C ASN A 142 41.62 -0.55 9.61
N ALA A 143 41.97 -0.93 10.85
CA ALA A 143 41.01 -1.45 11.82
C ALA A 143 40.06 -0.33 12.27
N ALA A 144 38.91 -0.22 11.59
CA ALA A 144 37.89 0.78 11.84
C ALA A 144 36.52 0.13 12.11
N THR A 145 35.70 0.82 12.89
CA THR A 145 34.38 0.37 13.37
C THR A 145 33.28 0.45 12.30
N GLY A 146 33.47 1.26 11.26
CA GLY A 146 32.55 1.38 10.13
C GLY A 146 31.45 2.42 10.30
N TRP A 147 30.36 2.28 9.56
CA TRP A 147 29.28 3.25 9.37
C TRP A 147 27.92 2.66 9.74
N ILE A 148 27.03 3.48 10.27
CA ILE A 148 25.63 3.14 10.48
C ILE A 148 24.80 3.92 9.47
N VAL A 149 24.18 3.22 8.53
CA VAL A 149 23.31 3.79 7.50
C VAL A 149 21.89 3.84 8.04
N ASP A 150 21.26 5.01 7.94
CA ASP A 150 19.85 5.22 8.25
C ASP A 150 19.02 4.94 6.98
N ALA A 151 18.38 3.77 6.92
CA ALA A 151 17.66 3.31 5.74
C ALA A 151 16.33 4.07 5.54
N ARG A 152 15.75 4.64 6.60
CA ARG A 152 14.54 5.49 6.50
C ARG A 152 14.84 6.85 5.87
N ARG A 153 16.00 7.42 6.18
CA ARG A 153 16.44 8.72 5.63
C ARG A 153 17.13 8.58 4.27
N SER A 154 17.68 7.41 3.99
CA SER A 154 18.29 7.10 2.70
C SER A 154 17.21 6.79 1.67
N ARG A 155 17.33 7.34 0.46
CA ARG A 155 16.32 7.24 -0.59
C ARG A 155 16.94 6.98 -1.96
N LEU A 156 16.31 6.08 -2.71
CA LEU A 156 16.59 5.83 -4.12
C LEU A 156 15.54 6.57 -4.95
N ARG A 157 15.99 7.46 -5.84
CA ARG A 157 15.15 8.18 -6.79
C ARG A 157 15.47 7.70 -8.19
N LEU A 158 14.43 7.31 -8.93
CA LEU A 158 14.53 6.86 -10.32
C LEU A 158 13.63 7.71 -11.20
N THR A 159 14.13 8.10 -12.36
CA THR A 159 13.35 8.67 -13.45
C THR A 159 13.12 7.56 -14.46
N LEU A 160 11.85 7.26 -14.69
CA LEU A 160 11.36 6.04 -15.32
C LEU A 160 10.62 6.40 -16.61
N GLU A 161 10.98 5.71 -17.68
CA GLU A 161 10.45 5.93 -19.03
C GLU A 161 9.80 4.64 -19.55
N PRO A 162 8.52 4.70 -19.98
CA PRO A 162 7.89 3.57 -20.64
C PRO A 162 8.56 3.28 -21.98
N VAL A 163 8.97 2.03 -22.21
CA VAL A 163 9.56 1.59 -23.49
C VAL A 163 8.59 0.82 -24.38
N ALA A 164 7.55 0.24 -23.79
CA ALA A 164 6.49 -0.48 -24.48
C ALA A 164 5.22 -0.48 -23.63
N PRO A 165 4.02 -0.68 -24.22
CA PRO A 165 2.83 -0.97 -23.44
C PRO A 165 2.90 -2.40 -22.86
N LEU A 166 2.33 -2.59 -21.67
CA LEU A 166 2.04 -3.92 -21.13
C LEU A 166 1.12 -4.69 -22.08
N SER A 167 1.43 -5.95 -22.36
CA SER A 167 0.71 -6.74 -23.37
C SER A 167 0.12 -8.06 -22.86
N THR A 168 0.57 -8.55 -21.70
CA THR A 168 0.15 -9.85 -21.15
C THR A 168 -0.24 -9.75 -19.68
N LEU A 169 -1.03 -10.72 -19.21
CA LEU A 169 -1.38 -10.87 -17.80
C LEU A 169 -0.14 -11.11 -16.92
N GLY A 170 0.84 -11.87 -17.42
CA GLY A 170 2.10 -12.08 -16.72
C GLY A 170 2.91 -10.80 -16.54
N GLU A 171 2.98 -9.96 -17.57
CA GLU A 171 3.62 -8.64 -17.48
C GLU A 171 2.86 -7.69 -16.55
N LEU A 172 1.53 -7.69 -16.57
CA LEU A 172 0.70 -6.93 -15.64
C LEU A 172 0.97 -7.36 -14.19
N GLU A 173 1.00 -8.66 -13.92
CA GLU A 173 1.26 -9.18 -12.57
C GLU A 173 2.67 -8.78 -12.07
N GLN A 174 3.68 -8.86 -12.94
CA GLN A 174 5.02 -8.36 -12.62
C GLN A 174 5.04 -6.85 -12.38
N ALA A 175 4.30 -6.06 -13.19
CA ALA A 175 4.21 -4.62 -13.01
C ALA A 175 3.50 -4.25 -11.70
N LEU A 176 2.41 -4.94 -11.33
CA LEU A 176 1.72 -4.74 -10.06
C LEU A 176 2.65 -4.99 -8.87
N GLY A 177 3.43 -6.08 -8.92
CA GLY A 177 4.37 -6.47 -7.87
C GLY A 177 5.69 -5.69 -7.85
N SER A 178 5.88 -4.71 -8.74
CA SER A 178 7.13 -3.95 -8.81
C SER A 178 7.22 -2.89 -7.71
N ASP A 179 8.45 -2.53 -7.29
CA ASP A 179 8.66 -1.51 -6.25
C ASP A 179 8.48 -0.08 -6.77
N PHE A 180 8.76 0.12 -8.06
CA PHE A 180 8.68 1.39 -8.76
C PHE A 180 7.75 1.30 -9.97
N ALA A 181 7.09 2.40 -10.33
CA ALA A 181 6.18 2.50 -11.50
C ALA A 181 5.12 1.39 -11.57
N ALA A 182 4.76 0.82 -10.42
CA ALA A 182 3.69 -0.16 -10.33
C ALA A 182 2.33 0.54 -10.41
N PRO A 183 1.34 -0.02 -11.12
CA PRO A 183 -0.02 0.52 -11.11
C PRO A 183 -0.59 0.51 -9.69
N ARG A 184 -0.84 1.69 -9.10
CA ARG A 184 -1.34 1.81 -7.71
C ARG A 184 -2.76 2.33 -7.65
N ARG A 185 -3.18 3.17 -8.60
CA ARG A 185 -4.54 3.70 -8.72
C ARG A 185 -5.36 2.75 -9.59
N ILE A 186 -6.24 1.99 -8.96
CA ILE A 186 -7.03 0.98 -9.66
C ILE A 186 -8.50 1.38 -9.64
N ALA A 187 -9.09 1.56 -10.82
CA ALA A 187 -10.53 1.74 -10.94
C ALA A 187 -11.23 0.39 -11.01
N LEU A 188 -12.27 0.21 -10.19
CA LEU A 188 -13.16 -0.95 -10.28
C LEU A 188 -14.44 -0.53 -11.00
N ASP A 189 -14.57 -0.94 -12.24
CA ASP A 189 -15.76 -0.75 -13.07
C ASP A 189 -16.62 -2.02 -13.01
N THR A 190 -17.44 -2.09 -11.97
CA THR A 190 -18.38 -3.19 -11.74
C THR A 190 -19.80 -2.66 -11.81
N GLU A 191 -20.65 -3.33 -12.57
CA GLU A 191 -22.06 -2.94 -12.61
C GLU A 191 -22.76 -3.13 -11.28
N ALA A 192 -23.77 -2.30 -11.04
CA ALA A 192 -24.71 -2.51 -9.95
C ALA A 192 -25.41 -3.87 -10.12
N GLY A 193 -25.39 -4.66 -9.06
CA GLY A 193 -25.99 -6.00 -9.04
C GLY A 193 -25.80 -6.66 -7.69
N ARG A 194 -26.53 -7.76 -7.46
CA ARG A 194 -26.53 -8.51 -6.20
C ARG A 194 -25.11 -8.92 -5.76
N GLU A 195 -24.33 -9.48 -6.68
CA GLU A 195 -23.00 -10.01 -6.37
C GLU A 195 -21.87 -8.96 -6.51
N ARG A 196 -22.20 -7.67 -6.66
CA ARG A 196 -21.17 -6.61 -6.85
C ARG A 196 -20.13 -6.65 -5.73
N ILE A 197 -20.58 -6.76 -4.48
CA ILE A 197 -19.69 -6.78 -3.31
C ILE A 197 -18.80 -8.02 -3.32
N THR A 198 -19.37 -9.19 -3.62
CA THR A 198 -18.61 -10.45 -3.75
C THR A 198 -17.50 -10.31 -4.78
N LEU A 199 -17.85 -9.83 -5.98
CA LEU A 199 -16.94 -9.69 -7.11
C LEU A 199 -15.82 -8.68 -6.82
N GLU A 200 -16.17 -7.46 -6.40
CA GLU A 200 -15.19 -6.43 -6.06
C GLU A 200 -14.28 -6.88 -4.90
N SER A 201 -14.82 -7.57 -3.89
CA SER A 201 -14.04 -8.05 -2.74
C SER A 201 -13.00 -9.10 -3.14
N LEU A 202 -13.36 -10.05 -4.00
CA LEU A 202 -12.44 -11.09 -4.48
C LEU A 202 -11.34 -10.49 -5.37
N VAL A 203 -11.71 -9.57 -6.26
CA VAL A 203 -10.77 -8.89 -7.15
C VAL A 203 -9.83 -7.98 -6.35
N ALA A 204 -10.34 -7.18 -5.42
CA ALA A 204 -9.52 -6.29 -4.58
C ALA A 204 -8.48 -7.07 -3.77
N GLN A 205 -8.86 -8.22 -3.20
CA GLN A 205 -7.93 -9.08 -2.46
C GLN A 205 -6.85 -9.66 -3.38
N GLY A 206 -7.23 -10.19 -4.54
CA GLY A 206 -6.24 -10.72 -5.49
C GLY A 206 -5.31 -9.65 -6.05
N LEU A 207 -5.77 -8.40 -6.19
CA LEU A 207 -4.94 -7.29 -6.66
C LEU A 207 -3.92 -6.91 -5.60
N ALA A 208 -4.32 -6.84 -4.33
CA ALA A 208 -3.39 -6.57 -3.25
C ALA A 208 -2.35 -7.69 -3.06
N LEU A 209 -2.75 -8.96 -3.20
CA LEU A 209 -1.81 -10.08 -3.15
C LEU A 209 -0.76 -10.04 -4.27
N ARG A 210 -1.13 -9.57 -5.47
CA ARG A 210 -0.18 -9.36 -6.58
C ARG A 210 0.70 -8.14 -6.37
N ALA A 211 0.11 -7.05 -5.88
CA ALA A 211 0.81 -5.80 -5.68
C ALA A 211 1.77 -5.83 -4.49
N GLY A 212 1.62 -6.78 -3.56
CA GLY A 212 2.37 -6.85 -2.30
C GLY A 212 1.97 -5.76 -1.29
N GLU A 213 1.07 -4.86 -1.68
CA GLU A 213 0.52 -3.77 -0.88
C GLU A 213 -0.94 -3.53 -1.27
N VAL A 214 -1.63 -2.65 -0.54
CA VAL A 214 -3.04 -2.33 -0.83
C VAL A 214 -3.13 -1.20 -1.85
N PRO A 215 -3.69 -1.45 -3.05
CA PRO A 215 -3.89 -0.42 -4.06
C PRO A 215 -4.91 0.64 -3.63
N LEU A 216 -4.89 1.77 -4.33
CA LEU A 216 -5.88 2.83 -4.23
C LEU A 216 -7.08 2.50 -5.13
N PHE A 217 -8.10 1.88 -4.55
CA PHE A 217 -9.34 1.57 -5.26
C PHE A 217 -10.22 2.81 -5.43
N SER A 218 -10.77 3.01 -6.61
CA SER A 218 -11.75 4.05 -6.92
C SER A 218 -12.72 3.62 -8.03
N GLY A 219 -13.68 4.48 -8.36
CA GLY A 219 -14.52 4.33 -9.56
C GLY A 219 -14.11 5.27 -10.70
N ASP A 220 -13.04 6.05 -10.51
CA ASP A 220 -12.57 7.03 -11.48
C ASP A 220 -11.68 6.34 -12.52
N THR A 221 -12.29 5.94 -13.64
CA THR A 221 -11.59 5.28 -14.73
C THR A 221 -10.66 6.21 -15.49
N ALA A 222 -10.84 7.53 -15.44
CA ALA A 222 -10.03 8.47 -16.22
C ALA A 222 -8.63 8.67 -15.63
N ASN A 223 -8.52 8.66 -14.31
CA ASN A 223 -7.26 8.89 -13.59
C ASN A 223 -6.68 7.60 -12.96
N ALA A 224 -7.06 6.44 -13.48
CA ALA A 224 -6.57 5.15 -13.02
C ALA A 224 -5.39 4.65 -13.85
N ASP A 225 -4.40 4.09 -13.17
CA ASP A 225 -3.26 3.39 -13.77
C ASP A 225 -3.70 2.04 -14.38
N LEU A 226 -4.75 1.45 -13.80
CA LEU A 226 -5.37 0.20 -14.25
C LEU A 226 -6.88 0.29 -14.05
N VAL A 227 -7.65 -0.05 -15.09
CA VAL A 227 -9.10 -0.22 -14.98
C VAL A 227 -9.43 -1.70 -14.95
N VAL A 228 -10.23 -2.13 -13.96
CA VAL A 228 -10.69 -3.50 -13.84
C VAL A 228 -12.19 -3.54 -14.09
N ARG A 229 -12.57 -4.09 -15.24
CA ARG A 229 -13.96 -4.32 -15.62
C ARG A 229 -14.43 -5.66 -15.07
N ILE A 230 -15.53 -5.65 -14.32
CA ILE A 230 -16.11 -6.89 -13.77
C ILE A 230 -17.59 -6.96 -14.15
N ALA A 231 -17.92 -7.87 -15.07
CA ALA A 231 -19.28 -8.01 -15.57
C ALA A 231 -19.53 -9.37 -16.23
N GLU A 232 -20.81 -9.70 -16.42
CA GLU A 232 -21.22 -10.78 -17.33
C GLU A 232 -20.89 -10.41 -18.78
N ILE A 233 -20.56 -11.41 -19.61
CA ILE A 233 -20.16 -11.19 -21.01
C ILE A 233 -21.18 -10.38 -21.81
N ALA A 234 -22.47 -10.57 -21.55
CA ALA A 234 -23.56 -9.88 -22.24
C ALA A 234 -23.62 -8.37 -21.96
N ARG A 235 -22.81 -7.87 -21.02
CA ARG A 235 -22.76 -6.47 -20.58
C ARG A 235 -21.39 -5.82 -20.78
N LEU A 236 -20.48 -6.53 -21.43
CA LEU A 236 -19.22 -5.96 -21.88
C LEU A 236 -19.45 -5.11 -23.13
N ASP A 237 -18.67 -4.04 -23.26
CA ASP A 237 -18.66 -3.26 -24.49
C ASP A 237 -17.87 -3.97 -25.60
N GLU A 238 -17.89 -3.42 -26.81
CA GLU A 238 -17.22 -4.02 -27.98
C GLU A 238 -15.69 -4.14 -27.77
N THR A 239 -15.09 -3.22 -27.04
CA THR A 239 -13.64 -3.19 -26.78
C THR A 239 -13.24 -4.27 -25.78
N ASP A 240 -13.98 -4.39 -24.67
CA ASP A 240 -13.79 -5.43 -23.66
C ASP A 240 -14.04 -6.83 -24.27
N LEU A 241 -15.04 -6.98 -25.13
CA LEU A 241 -15.33 -8.23 -25.84
C LEU A 241 -14.21 -8.64 -26.80
N ALA A 242 -13.59 -7.67 -27.49
CA ALA A 242 -12.49 -7.94 -28.41
C ALA A 242 -11.22 -8.45 -27.70
N ALA A 243 -11.08 -8.20 -26.40
CA ALA A 243 -9.97 -8.72 -25.58
C ALA A 243 -10.13 -10.20 -25.20
N LEU A 244 -11.35 -10.74 -25.25
CA LEU A 244 -11.61 -12.14 -24.91
C LEU A 244 -11.03 -13.09 -25.97
N ARG A 245 -10.74 -14.33 -25.56
CA ARG A 245 -10.21 -15.36 -26.49
C ARG A 245 -11.18 -15.69 -27.62
N SER A 246 -12.48 -15.55 -27.35
CA SER A 246 -13.55 -15.73 -28.31
C SER A 246 -14.74 -14.86 -27.92
N GLU A 247 -15.48 -14.35 -28.90
CA GLU A 247 -16.71 -13.54 -28.71
C GLU A 247 -17.79 -14.26 -27.88
N THR A 248 -17.73 -15.59 -27.76
CA THR A 248 -18.57 -16.39 -26.87
C THR A 248 -17.70 -17.14 -25.87
N SER A 249 -17.32 -16.47 -24.78
CA SER A 249 -16.59 -17.12 -23.69
C SER A 249 -17.30 -18.41 -23.26
N GLN A 250 -16.54 -19.50 -23.16
CA GLN A 250 -17.07 -20.84 -22.86
C GLN A 250 -17.11 -21.12 -21.35
N GLY A 251 -16.78 -20.13 -20.50
CA GLY A 251 -16.74 -20.26 -19.06
C GLY A 251 -16.13 -19.03 -18.36
N PRO A 252 -15.60 -19.19 -17.14
CA PRO A 252 -14.89 -18.12 -16.43
C PRO A 252 -13.61 -17.72 -17.19
N GLU A 253 -13.46 -16.42 -17.45
CA GLU A 253 -12.36 -15.86 -18.22
C GLU A 253 -11.86 -14.55 -17.62
N ILE A 254 -10.54 -14.39 -17.64
CA ILE A 254 -9.86 -13.16 -17.30
C ILE A 254 -9.07 -12.74 -18.54
N ALA A 255 -9.26 -11.52 -19.01
CA ALA A 255 -8.57 -10.99 -20.18
C ALA A 255 -7.87 -9.68 -19.83
N PHE A 256 -6.78 -9.39 -20.53
CA PHE A 256 -6.01 -8.17 -20.39
C PHE A 256 -5.71 -7.60 -21.75
N TYR A 257 -5.86 -6.28 -21.85
CA TYR A 257 -5.44 -5.52 -23.01
C TYR A 257 -4.99 -4.12 -22.59
N ASN A 258 -4.32 -3.43 -23.50
CA ASN A 258 -3.82 -2.09 -23.28
C ASN A 258 -3.82 -1.32 -24.60
N ASP A 259 -4.82 -0.47 -24.78
CA ASP A 259 -5.03 0.39 -25.95
C ASP A 259 -4.69 1.86 -25.66
N GLY A 260 -3.81 2.09 -24.67
CA GLY A 260 -3.48 3.40 -24.12
C GLY A 260 -3.79 3.50 -22.63
N GLN A 261 -4.71 2.66 -22.14
CA GLN A 261 -4.95 2.46 -20.71
C GLN A 261 -5.00 0.96 -20.40
N PRO A 262 -4.19 0.44 -19.47
CA PRO A 262 -4.25 -0.96 -19.06
C PRO A 262 -5.64 -1.33 -18.54
N ARG A 263 -6.22 -2.39 -19.10
CA ARG A 263 -7.55 -2.89 -18.77
C ARG A 263 -7.54 -4.39 -18.49
N LEU A 264 -8.10 -4.76 -17.35
CA LEU A 264 -8.31 -6.14 -16.94
C LEU A 264 -9.80 -6.44 -16.91
N VAL A 265 -10.25 -7.42 -17.69
CA VAL A 265 -11.64 -7.86 -17.77
C VAL A 265 -11.79 -9.16 -16.99
N VAL A 266 -12.71 -9.21 -16.04
CA VAL A 266 -13.08 -10.40 -15.27
C VAL A 266 -14.52 -10.74 -15.59
N THR A 267 -14.75 -11.86 -16.29
CA THR A 267 -16.06 -12.17 -16.87
C THR A 267 -16.42 -13.65 -16.89
N GLY A 268 -17.67 -13.91 -17.24
CA GLY A 268 -18.27 -15.22 -17.44
C GLY A 268 -19.65 -15.10 -18.11
N ARG A 269 -20.25 -16.22 -18.51
CA ARG A 269 -21.57 -16.20 -19.19
C ARG A 269 -22.72 -15.78 -18.29
N ASN A 270 -22.52 -15.93 -16.98
CA ASN A 270 -23.46 -15.55 -15.94
C ASN A 270 -22.67 -15.12 -14.69
N ILE A 271 -23.40 -14.68 -13.66
CA ILE A 271 -22.81 -14.18 -12.43
C ILE A 271 -21.98 -15.22 -11.67
N ASP A 272 -22.36 -16.50 -11.71
CA ASP A 272 -21.63 -17.59 -11.05
C ASP A 272 -20.26 -17.81 -11.72
N GLU A 273 -20.22 -17.73 -13.05
CA GLU A 273 -18.97 -17.83 -13.81
C GLU A 273 -18.09 -16.58 -13.64
N ALA A 274 -18.67 -15.38 -13.60
CA ALA A 274 -17.93 -14.17 -13.27
C ALA A 274 -17.34 -14.24 -11.84
N THR A 275 -18.09 -14.82 -10.90
CA THR A 275 -17.61 -15.07 -9.53
C THR A 275 -16.49 -16.09 -9.52
N ALA A 276 -16.59 -17.16 -10.33
CA ALA A 276 -15.51 -18.12 -10.49
C ALA A 276 -14.26 -17.46 -11.10
N ALA A 277 -14.40 -16.54 -12.07
CA ALA A 277 -13.29 -15.77 -12.63
C ALA A 277 -12.65 -14.86 -11.57
N ALA A 278 -13.46 -14.16 -10.76
CA ALA A 278 -12.97 -13.36 -9.64
C ALA A 278 -12.22 -14.21 -8.59
N ARG A 279 -12.69 -15.44 -8.32
CA ARG A 279 -11.97 -16.40 -7.46
C ARG A 279 -10.65 -16.85 -8.09
N LEU A 280 -10.61 -17.13 -9.39
CA LEU A 280 -9.36 -17.45 -10.10
C LEU A 280 -8.36 -16.29 -9.98
N MET A 281 -8.85 -15.06 -10.12
CA MET A 281 -8.10 -13.83 -9.86
C MET A 281 -7.48 -13.85 -8.46
N GLY A 282 -8.26 -14.15 -7.42
CA GLY A 282 -7.75 -14.23 -6.04
C GLY A 282 -6.85 -15.44 -5.73
N ALA A 283 -6.83 -16.47 -6.58
CA ALA A 283 -6.26 -17.78 -6.24
C ALA A 283 -5.01 -18.18 -7.01
N ARG A 284 -4.83 -17.70 -8.25
CA ARG A 284 -3.80 -18.19 -9.18
C ARG A 284 -2.91 -17.07 -9.70
N SER A 285 -1.62 -17.36 -9.83
CA SER A 285 -0.66 -16.48 -10.49
C SER A 285 -0.89 -16.49 -12.00
N PHE A 286 -0.66 -15.34 -12.64
CA PHE A 286 -0.65 -15.18 -14.09
C PHE A 286 0.75 -15.21 -14.69
N ALA A 287 1.78 -15.54 -13.90
CA ALA A 287 3.15 -15.65 -14.38
C ALA A 287 3.23 -16.60 -15.60
N GLY A 288 3.76 -16.08 -16.71
CA GLY A 288 3.90 -16.84 -17.97
C GLY A 288 2.62 -16.97 -18.81
N HIS A 289 1.52 -16.35 -18.41
CA HIS A 289 0.27 -16.32 -19.20
C HIS A 289 0.21 -15.10 -20.12
N GLY A 290 -0.42 -15.27 -21.29
CA GLY A 290 -0.61 -14.24 -22.32
C GLY A 290 -1.70 -13.24 -21.97
N ALA A 291 -2.45 -12.77 -22.96
CA ALA A 291 -3.54 -11.80 -22.77
C ALA A 291 -4.78 -12.40 -22.07
N THR A 292 -4.95 -13.72 -22.04
CA THR A 292 -6.14 -14.37 -21.46
C THR A 292 -5.77 -15.50 -20.50
N PHE A 293 -6.66 -15.74 -19.54
CA PHE A 293 -6.55 -16.79 -18.53
C PHE A 293 -7.91 -17.43 -18.28
N LEU A 294 -8.00 -18.73 -18.51
CA LEU A 294 -9.22 -19.53 -18.41
C LEU A 294 -9.16 -20.49 -17.21
N ALA A 295 -10.32 -21.04 -16.85
CA ALA A 295 -10.40 -22.10 -15.84
C ALA A 295 -9.48 -23.32 -16.12
N ALA A 296 -9.21 -23.64 -17.40
CA ALA A 296 -8.30 -24.72 -17.77
C ALA A 296 -6.82 -24.39 -17.46
N ASP A 297 -6.45 -23.12 -17.57
CA ASP A 297 -5.09 -22.64 -17.30
C ASP A 297 -4.78 -22.70 -15.80
N ALA A 298 -5.80 -22.48 -14.96
CA ALA A 298 -5.73 -22.55 -13.51
C ALA A 298 -5.26 -23.90 -12.93
N ILE A 299 -5.32 -24.98 -13.72
CA ILE A 299 -4.84 -26.31 -13.31
C ILE A 299 -3.30 -26.34 -13.26
N ARG A 300 -2.64 -25.58 -14.14
CA ARG A 300 -1.18 -25.54 -14.27
C ARG A 300 -0.55 -24.31 -13.62
N ALA A 301 -1.35 -23.28 -13.39
CA ALA A 301 -0.91 -22.04 -12.76
C ALA A 301 -0.55 -22.25 -11.29
N ASP A 302 0.54 -21.60 -10.88
CA ASP A 302 0.93 -21.55 -9.48
C ASP A 302 -0.14 -20.85 -8.63
N ARG A 303 -0.14 -21.19 -7.34
CA ARG A 303 -1.03 -20.54 -6.39
C ARG A 303 -0.56 -19.11 -6.12
N LEU A 304 -1.49 -18.17 -6.08
CA LEU A 304 -1.22 -16.81 -5.63
C LEU A 304 -1.15 -16.76 -4.10
N GLY A 305 -0.19 -16.00 -3.57
CA GLY A 305 -0.02 -15.84 -2.13
C GLY A 305 0.83 -16.94 -1.49
N ARG A 306 0.88 -16.96 -0.16
CA ARG A 306 1.63 -17.96 0.62
C ARG A 306 0.64 -18.90 1.29
N PRO A 307 0.90 -20.22 1.34
CA PRO A 307 0.06 -21.14 2.08
C PRO A 307 -0.14 -20.63 3.51
N SER A 308 -1.39 -20.44 3.91
CA SER A 308 -1.76 -20.08 5.28
C SER A 308 -1.07 -21.06 6.22
N ILE A 309 -0.23 -20.57 7.12
CA ILE A 309 0.42 -21.38 8.15
C ILE A 309 -0.67 -22.18 8.86
N GLU A 310 -0.50 -23.50 8.94
CA GLU A 310 -1.41 -24.40 9.64
C GLU A 310 -1.67 -23.83 11.04
N VAL A 311 -2.88 -23.31 11.24
CA VAL A 311 -3.21 -22.50 12.41
C VAL A 311 -3.31 -23.42 13.61
N ASP A 312 -2.60 -23.09 14.70
CA ASP A 312 -2.85 -23.73 15.99
C ASP A 312 -4.31 -23.40 16.39
N PRO A 313 -5.22 -24.39 16.48
CA PRO A 313 -6.62 -24.16 16.80
C PRO A 313 -6.81 -23.49 18.17
N SER A 314 -5.80 -23.49 19.05
CA SER A 314 -5.81 -22.73 20.30
C SER A 314 -5.76 -21.21 20.09
N LEU A 315 -5.08 -20.71 19.05
CA LEU A 315 -4.99 -19.27 18.72
C LEU A 315 -6.35 -18.70 18.28
N ALA A 316 -7.17 -19.51 17.61
CA ALA A 316 -8.54 -19.13 17.25
C ALA A 316 -9.48 -19.04 18.47
N GLY A 317 -9.13 -19.69 19.60
CA GLY A 317 -9.91 -19.67 20.82
C GLY A 317 -9.75 -18.38 21.66
N THR A 318 -8.63 -17.66 21.47
CA THR A 318 -8.27 -16.45 22.23
C THR A 318 -7.94 -15.26 21.33
N ALA A 319 -8.51 -15.20 20.12
CA ALA A 319 -8.19 -14.16 19.15
C ALA A 319 -8.51 -12.75 19.68
N ASP A 320 -7.55 -11.84 19.52
CA ASP A 320 -7.66 -10.40 19.78
C ASP A 320 -7.37 -9.60 18.50
N LEU A 321 -7.47 -8.27 18.56
CA LEU A 321 -7.19 -7.42 17.39
C LEU A 321 -5.74 -7.58 16.89
N ARG A 322 -4.78 -7.89 17.76
CA ARG A 322 -3.40 -8.17 17.37
C ARG A 322 -3.31 -9.45 16.55
N THR A 323 -4.01 -10.50 16.97
CA THR A 323 -4.08 -11.78 16.25
C THR A 323 -4.68 -11.58 14.87
N PHE A 324 -5.77 -10.81 14.78
CA PHE A 324 -6.38 -10.42 13.50
C PHE A 324 -5.42 -9.59 12.65
N ALA A 325 -4.77 -8.59 13.22
CA ALA A 325 -3.85 -7.73 12.50
C ALA A 325 -2.56 -8.43 12.04
N ALA A 326 -2.16 -9.51 12.70
CA ALA A 326 -0.95 -10.27 12.38
C ALA A 326 -1.19 -11.44 11.41
N SER A 327 -2.40 -12.03 11.39
CA SER A 327 -2.66 -13.25 10.61
C SER A 327 -4.01 -13.28 9.87
N GLY A 328 -4.87 -12.27 10.06
CA GLY A 328 -6.24 -12.25 9.54
C GLY A 328 -7.21 -13.17 10.29
N LEU A 329 -6.74 -13.90 11.31
CA LEU A 329 -7.57 -14.80 12.09
C LEU A 329 -8.55 -14.03 13.01
N PRO A 330 -9.74 -14.59 13.27
CA PRO A 330 -10.22 -15.92 12.86
C PRO A 330 -10.86 -15.93 11.46
N PHE A 331 -10.88 -14.79 10.76
CA PHE A 331 -11.64 -14.63 9.52
C PHE A 331 -10.95 -15.21 8.29
N SER A 332 -9.62 -15.26 8.28
CA SER A 332 -8.82 -15.82 7.18
C SER A 332 -8.75 -17.35 7.17
N ALA A 333 -9.20 -18.02 8.23
CA ALA A 333 -9.11 -19.47 8.37
C ALA A 333 -9.81 -20.18 7.20
N ASP A 334 -9.17 -21.21 6.64
CA ASP A 334 -9.66 -21.99 5.50
C ASP A 334 -10.12 -21.11 4.32
N GLN A 335 -9.36 -20.04 4.01
CA GLN A 335 -9.72 -19.05 2.99
C GLN A 335 -11.11 -18.44 3.21
N GLY A 336 -11.46 -18.20 4.47
CA GLY A 336 -12.72 -17.60 4.87
C GLY A 336 -13.94 -18.52 4.77
N ALA A 337 -13.77 -19.84 4.66
CA ALA A 337 -14.90 -20.78 4.53
C ALA A 337 -15.93 -20.72 5.67
N ARG A 338 -15.58 -20.13 6.83
CA ARG A 338 -16.49 -19.87 7.95
C ARG A 338 -16.62 -18.39 8.27
N THR A 339 -16.43 -17.53 7.28
CA THR A 339 -16.47 -16.07 7.44
C THR A 339 -17.57 -15.47 6.59
N ALA A 340 -18.32 -14.56 7.20
CA ALA A 340 -19.28 -13.69 6.56
C ALA A 340 -18.79 -12.25 6.71
N VAL A 341 -18.51 -11.59 5.61
CA VAL A 341 -18.11 -10.18 5.55
C VAL A 341 -19.33 -9.36 5.13
N GLN A 342 -19.71 -8.42 5.99
CA GLN A 342 -20.89 -7.59 5.76
C GLN A 342 -20.48 -6.12 5.66
N PHE A 343 -20.88 -5.48 4.55
CA PHE A 343 -20.57 -4.08 4.28
C PHE A 343 -21.69 -3.18 4.80
N SER A 344 -21.35 -2.22 5.66
CA SER A 344 -22.30 -1.17 6.13
C SER A 344 -22.41 0.02 5.17
N THR A 345 -21.75 -0.06 4.02
CA THR A 345 -21.45 1.08 3.16
C THR A 345 -22.67 1.48 2.34
N ARG A 346 -23.07 2.77 2.40
CA ARG A 346 -24.15 3.33 1.58
C ARG A 346 -23.66 4.03 0.31
N PHE A 347 -22.39 4.45 0.29
CA PHE A 347 -21.77 5.16 -0.82
C PHE A 347 -20.60 4.37 -1.40
N ASP A 348 -20.35 4.54 -2.69
CA ASP A 348 -19.24 3.91 -3.41
C ASP A 348 -17.87 4.24 -2.79
N SER A 349 -17.69 5.49 -2.32
CA SER A 349 -16.49 5.93 -1.62
C SER A 349 -16.18 5.11 -0.37
N ASP A 350 -17.18 4.87 0.48
CA ASP A 350 -17.03 4.06 1.70
C ASP A 350 -16.77 2.60 1.36
N ARG A 351 -17.37 2.09 0.27
CA ARG A 351 -17.12 0.74 -0.25
C ARG A 351 -15.65 0.57 -0.65
N TYR A 352 -15.05 1.53 -1.34
CA TYR A 352 -13.62 1.47 -1.66
C TYR A 352 -12.73 1.48 -0.39
N GLY A 353 -13.11 2.24 0.65
CA GLY A 353 -12.46 2.16 1.96
C GLY A 353 -12.55 0.77 2.60
N ALA A 354 -13.73 0.14 2.51
CA ALA A 354 -13.95 -1.22 3.02
C ALA A 354 -13.14 -2.27 2.22
N LEU A 355 -13.09 -2.13 0.89
CA LEU A 355 -12.28 -2.99 0.02
C LEU A 355 -10.79 -2.87 0.35
N SER A 356 -10.27 -1.67 0.61
CA SER A 356 -8.88 -1.50 1.06
C SER A 356 -8.59 -2.25 2.37
N VAL A 357 -9.52 -2.21 3.32
CA VAL A 357 -9.41 -2.91 4.61
C VAL A 357 -9.42 -4.44 4.43
N LEU A 358 -10.30 -4.97 3.58
CA LEU A 358 -10.33 -6.40 3.28
C LEU A 358 -9.10 -6.86 2.49
N ALA A 359 -8.67 -6.08 1.52
CA ALA A 359 -7.45 -6.32 0.77
C ALA A 359 -6.23 -6.38 1.71
N ARG A 360 -6.17 -5.50 2.71
CA ARG A 360 -5.15 -5.56 3.77
C ARG A 360 -5.22 -6.85 4.58
N ALA A 361 -6.42 -7.24 4.99
CA ALA A 361 -6.62 -8.45 5.79
C ALA A 361 -6.20 -9.73 5.03
N ALA A 362 -6.52 -9.81 3.73
CA ALA A 362 -6.07 -10.89 2.85
C ALA A 362 -4.55 -10.89 2.64
N LEU A 363 -3.95 -9.71 2.41
CA LEU A 363 -2.51 -9.56 2.26
C LEU A 363 -1.73 -10.07 3.48
N ILE A 364 -2.22 -9.74 4.68
CA ILE A 364 -1.64 -10.22 5.95
C ILE A 364 -1.87 -11.72 6.15
N GLY A 365 -3.07 -12.22 5.82
CA GLY A 365 -3.36 -13.65 5.85
C GLY A 365 -2.59 -14.47 4.82
N GLY A 366 -2.01 -13.81 3.82
CA GLY A 366 -1.23 -14.41 2.74
C GLY A 366 -2.08 -15.02 1.63
N GLU A 367 -3.42 -15.03 1.75
CA GLU A 367 -4.36 -15.65 0.82
C GLU A 367 -5.68 -14.88 0.78
N ALA A 368 -6.36 -14.92 -0.37
CA ALA A 368 -7.68 -14.35 -0.52
C ALA A 368 -8.74 -15.23 0.16
N TRP A 369 -9.80 -14.62 0.67
CA TRP A 369 -10.90 -15.33 1.34
C TRP A 369 -11.93 -15.82 0.31
N LEU A 370 -11.52 -16.80 -0.50
CA LEU A 370 -12.26 -17.28 -1.67
C LEU A 370 -13.65 -17.86 -1.35
N TYR A 371 -13.82 -18.40 -0.13
CA TYR A 371 -15.02 -19.09 0.31
C TYR A 371 -15.82 -18.30 1.33
N ALA A 372 -15.41 -17.07 1.66
CA ALA A 372 -16.20 -16.20 2.50
C ALA A 372 -17.51 -15.80 1.80
N TRP A 373 -18.54 -15.61 2.62
CA TRP A 373 -19.76 -14.96 2.20
C TRP A 373 -19.55 -13.45 2.25
N TYR A 374 -20.03 -12.73 1.23
CA TYR A 374 -19.97 -11.27 1.16
C TYR A 374 -21.37 -10.74 0.91
N GLY A 375 -21.75 -9.68 1.62
CA GLY A 375 -23.04 -9.04 1.41
C GLY A 375 -23.07 -7.62 1.96
N ASP A 376 -24.14 -6.89 1.66
CA ASP A 376 -24.39 -5.57 2.20
C ASP A 376 -25.15 -5.63 3.53
N ALA A 377 -25.55 -4.48 4.04
CA ALA A 377 -26.31 -4.36 5.28
C ALA A 377 -27.75 -4.87 5.19
N GLU A 378 -28.31 -5.01 3.98
CA GLU A 378 -29.69 -5.45 3.75
C GLU A 378 -29.80 -6.98 3.73
N GLU A 379 -28.71 -7.67 3.40
CA GLU A 379 -28.65 -9.13 3.39
C GLU A 379 -28.35 -9.73 4.77
N GLU A 380 -28.99 -10.86 5.10
CA GLU A 380 -28.74 -11.53 6.39
C GLU A 380 -27.52 -12.46 6.30
N ALA A 381 -26.46 -12.11 7.03
CA ALA A 381 -25.25 -12.91 7.10
C ALA A 381 -25.53 -14.31 7.70
N PRO A 382 -24.94 -15.39 7.15
CA PRO A 382 -25.10 -16.74 7.67
C PRO A 382 -24.79 -16.87 9.16
N ALA A 383 -25.73 -17.42 9.95
CA ALA A 383 -25.64 -17.47 11.41
C ALA A 383 -24.49 -18.37 11.94
N ASN A 384 -24.03 -19.32 11.14
CA ASN A 384 -22.95 -20.26 11.48
C ASN A 384 -21.55 -19.76 11.09
N HIS A 385 -21.42 -18.54 10.56
CA HIS A 385 -20.14 -17.95 10.16
C HIS A 385 -19.68 -16.87 11.15
N ASN A 386 -18.37 -16.75 11.33
CA ASN A 386 -17.76 -15.58 11.96
C ASN A 386 -18.17 -14.33 11.16
N LEU A 387 -18.62 -13.29 11.85
CA LEU A 387 -19.14 -12.07 11.22
C LEU A 387 -18.09 -10.97 11.29
N LEU A 388 -17.70 -10.42 10.14
CA LEU A 388 -16.87 -9.22 10.04
C LEU A 388 -17.69 -8.10 9.42
N VAL A 389 -17.98 -7.05 10.18
CA VAL A 389 -18.70 -5.87 9.68
C VAL A 389 -17.71 -4.76 9.36
N VAL A 390 -17.70 -4.31 8.11
CA VAL A 390 -16.79 -3.26 7.62
C VAL A 390 -17.60 -2.12 7.01
N GLY A 391 -17.41 -0.90 7.50
CA GLY A 391 -18.14 0.27 7.00
C GLY A 391 -18.53 1.25 8.11
N PRO A 392 -19.17 2.38 7.74
CA PRO A 392 -19.62 3.36 8.72
C PRO A 392 -20.71 2.79 9.63
N ASN A 393 -20.77 3.25 10.88
CA ASN A 393 -21.87 2.99 11.81
C ASN A 393 -22.24 1.51 12.01
N SER A 394 -21.26 0.64 12.23
CA SER A 394 -21.52 -0.79 12.38
C SER A 394 -22.43 -1.16 13.58
N THR A 395 -22.67 -0.23 14.51
CA THR A 395 -23.65 -0.43 15.59
C THR A 395 -25.10 -0.40 15.12
N GLU A 396 -25.39 0.00 13.88
CA GLU A 396 -26.74 -0.14 13.30
C GLU A 396 -27.15 -1.63 13.15
N PHE A 397 -26.19 -2.55 13.11
CA PHE A 397 -26.48 -3.98 13.10
C PHE A 397 -26.91 -4.47 14.48
N GLU A 398 -28.13 -5.00 14.58
CA GLU A 398 -28.72 -5.49 15.84
C GLU A 398 -27.82 -6.51 16.56
N ILE A 399 -27.12 -7.36 15.79
CA ILE A 399 -26.21 -8.36 16.34
C ILE A 399 -24.98 -7.72 17.03
N ILE A 400 -24.48 -6.59 16.50
CA ILE A 400 -23.39 -5.84 17.10
C ILE A 400 -23.90 -5.10 18.32
N ASP A 401 -24.98 -4.33 18.23
CA ASP A 401 -25.50 -3.56 19.37
C ASP A 401 -25.77 -4.44 20.61
N ARG A 402 -26.38 -5.61 20.39
CA ARG A 402 -26.70 -6.59 21.45
C ARG A 402 -25.47 -7.23 22.08
N ASN A 403 -24.46 -7.57 21.27
CA ASN A 403 -23.27 -8.28 21.73
C ASN A 403 -22.08 -7.36 22.03
N ALA A 404 -22.20 -6.06 21.73
CA ALA A 404 -21.11 -5.10 21.83
C ALA A 404 -20.50 -5.11 23.25
N PRO A 405 -19.18 -5.32 23.36
CA PRO A 405 -18.46 -5.21 24.62
C PRO A 405 -18.41 -3.74 25.06
N ASP A 406 -18.17 -3.50 26.35
CA ASP A 406 -18.08 -2.14 26.88
C ASP A 406 -16.88 -1.38 26.30
N GLU A 407 -15.82 -2.12 25.94
CA GLU A 407 -14.64 -1.65 25.23
C GLU A 407 -15.01 -1.02 23.89
N LEU A 408 -15.88 -1.66 23.10
CA LEU A 408 -16.36 -1.13 21.83
C LEU A 408 -17.18 0.15 22.04
N ARG A 409 -18.09 0.16 23.01
CA ARG A 409 -18.87 1.37 23.34
C ARG A 409 -17.97 2.51 23.81
N ALA A 410 -16.93 2.21 24.58
CA ALA A 410 -15.95 3.19 25.02
C ALA A 410 -15.13 3.73 23.84
N ALA A 411 -14.74 2.86 22.90
CA ALA A 411 -14.00 3.21 21.70
C ALA A 411 -14.80 4.15 20.79
N LEU A 412 -16.06 3.82 20.52
CA LEU A 412 -16.96 4.66 19.74
C LEU A 412 -17.15 6.04 20.38
N ARG A 413 -17.41 6.09 21.69
CA ARG A 413 -17.50 7.39 22.41
C ARG A 413 -16.17 8.15 22.41
N ALA A 414 -15.02 7.46 22.42
CA ALA A 414 -13.72 8.10 22.37
C ALA A 414 -13.43 8.69 20.97
N ALA A 415 -13.78 7.95 19.91
CA ALA A 415 -13.74 8.43 18.53
C ALA A 415 -14.70 9.60 18.30
N GLU A 416 -15.91 9.58 18.87
CA GLU A 416 -16.83 10.72 18.81
C GLU A 416 -16.28 11.97 19.51
N ARG A 417 -15.57 11.77 20.64
CA ARG A 417 -14.98 12.85 21.44
C ARG A 417 -13.65 13.37 20.91
N SER A 418 -13.01 12.72 19.93
CA SER A 418 -11.80 13.29 19.29
C SER A 418 -12.09 14.62 18.59
N ARG A 419 -13.37 14.90 18.35
CA ARG A 419 -13.92 16.16 17.87
C ARG A 419 -13.38 17.36 18.66
N GLY A 420 -12.49 18.13 18.03
CA GLY A 420 -12.18 19.49 18.45
C GLY A 420 -10.79 19.77 19.02
N GLN A 421 -9.85 18.82 19.00
CA GLN A 421 -8.42 19.14 19.18
C GLN A 421 -7.84 19.79 17.91
N ARG A 422 -8.34 21.00 17.63
CA ARG A 422 -7.90 21.90 16.56
C ARG A 422 -6.43 22.25 16.76
N GLY A 423 -5.58 21.99 15.76
CA GLY A 423 -4.25 22.57 15.75
C GLY A 423 -3.34 22.15 14.60
N LEU A 424 -3.26 20.86 14.25
CA LEU A 424 -2.15 20.37 13.42
C LEU A 424 -2.53 19.35 12.33
N MET A 425 -3.81 18.98 12.20
CA MET A 425 -4.28 17.90 11.29
C MET A 425 -4.22 18.23 9.78
N ARG A 426 -3.94 19.49 9.37
CA ARG A 426 -3.93 19.86 7.94
C ARG A 426 -2.70 19.38 7.17
N LEU A 427 -1.58 19.07 7.84
CA LEU A 427 -0.33 18.72 7.17
C LEU A 427 -0.22 17.23 6.82
N ALA A 428 -0.74 16.32 7.66
CA ALA A 428 -0.76 14.90 7.36
C ALA A 428 -1.81 14.55 6.30
N ALA A 429 -2.97 15.22 6.32
CA ALA A 429 -3.98 15.09 5.27
C ALA A 429 -3.52 15.70 3.94
N ALA A 430 -2.72 16.77 3.96
CA ALA A 430 -2.11 17.33 2.75
C ALA A 430 -1.11 16.36 2.11
N ALA A 431 -0.32 15.60 2.89
CA ALA A 431 0.58 14.57 2.34
C ALA A 431 -0.17 13.37 1.71
N TYR A 432 -1.46 13.20 2.00
CA TYR A 432 -2.34 12.22 1.32
C TYR A 432 -3.26 12.86 0.26
N ALA A 433 -3.32 14.19 0.20
CA ALA A 433 -4.11 14.95 -0.78
C ALA A 433 -3.26 15.54 -1.93
N ASP A 434 -1.93 15.67 -1.73
CA ASP A 434 -0.97 16.10 -2.76
C ASP A 434 -0.73 15.04 -3.85
N ASP A 435 -1.28 13.82 -3.67
CA ASP A 435 -1.25 12.72 -4.65
C ASP A 435 -2.48 12.67 -5.60
N GLY A 436 -3.24 13.76 -5.72
CA GLY A 436 -4.38 13.77 -6.65
C GLY A 436 -5.09 15.10 -6.84
N ASP A 437 -4.61 15.88 -7.81
CA ASP A 437 -5.47 16.83 -8.54
C ASP A 437 -6.39 16.02 -9.47
N GLY A 438 -7.50 15.55 -8.90
CA GLY A 438 -8.61 14.92 -9.60
C GLY A 438 -9.80 14.91 -8.65
N GLU A 439 -10.86 15.60 -9.04
CA GLU A 439 -12.08 15.99 -8.30
C GLU A 439 -12.60 14.96 -7.28
N ALA A 440 -11.93 14.84 -6.13
CA ALA A 440 -12.47 14.17 -4.96
C ALA A 440 -13.68 14.97 -4.49
N THR A 441 -14.83 14.31 -4.34
CA THR A 441 -16.00 14.92 -3.70
C THR A 441 -15.52 15.56 -2.39
N PRO A 442 -15.71 16.88 -2.18
CA PRO A 442 -15.17 17.53 -1.01
C PRO A 442 -15.69 16.79 0.23
N PRO A 443 -14.82 16.43 1.19
CA PRO A 443 -15.28 15.80 2.42
C PRO A 443 -16.38 16.67 3.01
N ARG A 444 -17.48 16.05 3.46
CA ARG A 444 -18.60 16.74 4.13
C ARG A 444 -18.03 17.81 5.05
N GLU A 445 -18.46 19.06 4.87
CA GLU A 445 -17.99 20.21 5.66
C GLU A 445 -17.93 19.85 7.16
N GLY A 446 -16.71 19.71 7.69
CA GLY A 446 -16.48 19.40 9.11
C GLY A 446 -16.30 17.92 9.51
N ALA A 447 -16.18 16.97 8.57
CA ALA A 447 -15.81 15.59 8.89
C ALA A 447 -14.33 15.49 9.33
N GLU A 448 -14.06 14.85 10.48
CA GLU A 448 -12.69 14.54 10.88
C GLU A 448 -12.13 13.44 9.97
N LEU A 449 -10.98 13.71 9.34
CA LEU A 449 -10.32 12.76 8.46
C LEU A 449 -9.56 11.72 9.30
N GLY A 450 -9.82 10.44 9.05
CA GLY A 450 -8.90 9.38 9.44
C GLY A 450 -9.08 8.78 10.84
N VAL A 451 -10.24 8.96 11.50
CA VAL A 451 -10.53 8.31 12.79
C VAL A 451 -11.47 7.13 12.58
N GLY A 452 -11.15 6.00 13.19
CA GLY A 452 -12.03 4.83 13.20
C GLY A 452 -11.84 3.94 14.41
N VAL A 453 -12.70 2.92 14.51
CA VAL A 453 -12.80 1.99 15.63
C VAL A 453 -12.76 0.56 15.12
N ALA A 454 -11.88 -0.25 15.70
CA ALA A 454 -11.79 -1.68 15.48
C ALA A 454 -12.26 -2.40 16.73
N SER A 455 -12.96 -3.53 16.60
CA SER A 455 -13.13 -4.46 17.72
C SER A 455 -13.23 -5.91 17.26
N LEU A 456 -12.89 -6.82 18.16
CA LEU A 456 -13.03 -8.26 17.98
C LEU A 456 -13.52 -8.89 19.29
N PHE A 457 -14.62 -9.63 19.22
CA PHE A 457 -15.23 -10.28 20.37
C PHE A 457 -16.02 -11.54 19.97
N GLN A 458 -16.34 -12.39 20.92
CA GLN A 458 -17.16 -13.58 20.69
C GLN A 458 -18.66 -13.26 20.80
N ASP A 459 -19.47 -13.94 19.99
CA ASP A 459 -20.93 -13.91 20.12
C ASP A 459 -21.36 -14.55 21.45
N ARG A 460 -22.18 -13.83 22.24
CA ARG A 460 -22.66 -14.33 23.53
C ARG A 460 -23.62 -15.51 23.38
N ARG A 461 -24.30 -15.63 22.23
CA ARG A 461 -25.29 -16.69 21.99
C ARG A 461 -24.70 -17.94 21.35
N ASN A 462 -23.64 -17.79 20.55
CA ASN A 462 -23.00 -18.86 19.80
C ASN A 462 -21.53 -18.95 20.19
N ALA A 463 -21.23 -19.81 21.17
CA ALA A 463 -19.86 -20.08 21.59
C ALA A 463 -19.03 -20.55 20.38
N GLY A 464 -17.91 -19.86 20.13
CA GLY A 464 -17.02 -20.13 18.99
C GLY A 464 -17.27 -19.29 17.73
N ARG A 465 -18.34 -18.50 17.68
CA ARG A 465 -18.55 -17.49 16.62
C ARG A 465 -17.88 -16.17 17.04
N TRP A 466 -17.02 -15.66 16.18
CA TRP A 466 -16.38 -14.36 16.36
C TRP A 466 -17.12 -13.27 15.59
N ILE A 467 -17.18 -12.08 16.20
CA ILE A 467 -17.74 -10.86 15.64
C ILE A 467 -16.62 -9.81 15.65
N GLY A 468 -16.26 -9.34 14.46
CA GLY A 468 -15.31 -8.27 14.24
C GLY A 468 -16.01 -7.05 13.66
N THR A 469 -15.56 -5.86 14.02
CA THR A 469 -16.00 -4.63 13.36
C THR A 469 -14.85 -3.69 13.09
N LEU A 470 -14.88 -3.07 11.91
CA LEU A 470 -14.02 -1.98 11.50
C LEU A 470 -14.93 -0.87 11.00
N THR A 471 -15.06 0.17 11.81
CA THR A 471 -16.08 1.19 11.59
C THR A 471 -15.56 2.60 11.85
N ALA A 472 -16.32 3.57 11.39
CA ALA A 472 -16.13 4.97 11.73
C ALA A 472 -17.49 5.53 12.20
N PRO A 473 -17.50 6.43 13.20
CA PRO A 473 -18.73 7.10 13.61
C PRO A 473 -19.25 8.01 12.50
N ASP A 474 -20.56 8.33 12.48
CA ASP A 474 -21.26 9.15 11.46
C ASP A 474 -20.54 10.46 11.10
N ILE A 475 -19.77 10.98 12.04
CA ILE A 475 -19.07 12.25 11.96
C ILE A 475 -17.71 12.16 11.24
N ALA A 476 -17.26 10.96 10.87
CA ALA A 476 -15.98 10.68 10.25
C ALA A 476 -16.15 10.01 8.87
N SER A 477 -15.25 10.32 7.93
CA SER A 477 -15.24 9.66 6.61
C SER A 477 -14.65 8.25 6.75
N PHE A 478 -15.49 7.22 6.59
CA PHE A 478 -15.03 5.84 6.64
C PHE A 478 -14.05 5.53 5.50
N GLU A 479 -14.30 6.06 4.29
CA GLU A 479 -13.35 5.97 3.17
C GLU A 479 -11.92 6.32 3.60
N SER A 480 -11.72 7.52 4.16
CA SER A 480 -10.39 8.01 4.54
C SER A 480 -9.80 7.19 5.70
N ALA A 481 -10.62 6.85 6.71
CA ALA A 481 -10.19 6.07 7.86
C ALA A 481 -9.78 4.65 7.49
N GLY A 482 -10.54 3.98 6.62
CA GLY A 482 -10.27 2.63 6.13
C GLY A 482 -9.01 2.58 5.27
N ARG A 483 -8.86 3.51 4.31
CA ARG A 483 -7.64 3.62 3.48
C ARG A 483 -6.39 3.89 4.32
N GLN A 484 -6.49 4.81 5.28
CA GLN A 484 -5.38 5.12 6.18
C GLN A 484 -4.97 3.92 7.01
N LEU A 485 -5.93 3.18 7.58
CA LEU A 485 -5.64 1.98 8.35
C LEU A 485 -4.98 0.90 7.47
N ALA A 486 -5.52 0.66 6.28
CA ALA A 486 -5.08 -0.40 5.38
C ALA A 486 -3.66 -0.20 4.82
N ARG A 487 -3.24 1.06 4.60
CA ARG A 487 -1.98 1.42 3.92
C ARG A 487 -0.87 1.91 4.88
N SER A 488 -1.07 1.83 6.18
CA SER A 488 -0.10 2.34 7.16
C SER A 488 0.30 1.30 8.21
N SER A 489 1.30 1.64 9.00
CA SER A 489 1.72 0.87 10.18
C SER A 489 0.68 0.88 11.31
N LEU A 490 -0.42 1.64 11.19
CA LEU A 490 -1.54 1.60 12.15
C LEU A 490 -2.16 0.21 12.21
N TRP A 491 -2.21 -0.52 11.09
CA TRP A 491 -2.73 -1.89 11.05
C TRP A 491 -2.02 -2.80 12.05
N SER A 492 -0.68 -2.81 12.03
CA SER A 492 0.14 -3.63 12.93
C SER A 492 0.10 -3.19 14.39
N ALA A 493 -0.42 -1.99 14.67
CA ALA A 493 -0.56 -1.46 16.03
C ALA A 493 -1.94 -1.75 16.65
N LEU A 494 -2.84 -2.44 15.95
CA LEU A 494 -4.12 -2.87 16.50
C LEU A 494 -3.89 -3.95 17.59
N GLU A 495 -4.40 -3.70 18.79
CA GLU A 495 -4.29 -4.61 19.93
C GLU A 495 -5.55 -4.54 20.81
N GLY A 496 -5.77 -5.60 21.59
CA GLY A 496 -6.85 -5.69 22.57
C GLY A 496 -8.18 -6.10 21.94
N ARG A 497 -9.28 -5.87 22.67
CA ARG A 497 -10.63 -6.22 22.23
C ARG A 497 -11.29 -5.12 21.40
N ALA A 498 -10.96 -3.86 21.69
CA ALA A 498 -11.32 -2.72 20.87
C ALA A 498 -10.16 -1.74 20.78
N ALA A 499 -10.07 -0.98 19.70
CA ALA A 499 -9.06 0.05 19.52
C ALA A 499 -9.62 1.22 18.72
N VAL A 500 -9.16 2.42 19.05
CA VAL A 500 -9.41 3.63 18.24
C VAL A 500 -8.13 3.94 17.48
N TRP A 501 -8.21 4.10 16.16
CA TRP A 501 -7.09 4.59 15.38
C TRP A 501 -7.34 6.01 14.88
N SER A 502 -6.25 6.74 14.71
CA SER A 502 -6.22 8.06 14.08
C SER A 502 -4.88 8.27 13.39
N ALA A 503 -4.71 9.39 12.68
CA ALA A 503 -3.42 9.80 12.14
C ALA A 503 -2.28 9.92 13.18
N ARG A 504 -2.60 9.98 14.48
CA ARG A 504 -1.59 10.06 15.55
C ARG A 504 -1.11 8.69 16.05
N GLY A 505 -1.83 7.61 15.73
CA GLY A 505 -1.56 6.29 16.27
C GLY A 505 -2.83 5.52 16.64
N VAL A 506 -2.61 4.34 17.22
CA VAL A 506 -3.67 3.44 17.71
C VAL A 506 -3.71 3.51 19.24
N THR A 507 -4.90 3.64 19.80
CA THR A 507 -5.17 3.57 21.24
C THR A 507 -5.98 2.32 21.54
N PRO A 508 -5.37 1.28 22.13
CA PRO A 508 -6.10 0.09 22.55
C PRO A 508 -7.00 0.41 23.74
N LEU A 509 -8.18 -0.19 23.74
CA LEU A 509 -9.15 -0.13 24.82
C LEU A 509 -9.45 -1.56 25.24
N ASP A 510 -8.74 -1.96 26.29
CA ASP A 510 -8.90 -3.25 26.91
C ASP A 510 -9.06 -3.05 28.42
N PHE A 511 -10.27 -3.32 28.93
CA PHE A 511 -10.54 -3.21 30.36
C PHE A 511 -9.96 -4.39 31.16
N THR A 512 -9.30 -5.35 30.51
CA THR A 512 -8.52 -6.41 31.16
C THR A 512 -7.05 -6.04 31.36
N VAL A 513 -6.57 -4.93 30.78
CA VAL A 513 -5.22 -4.40 31.05
C VAL A 513 -5.24 -3.72 32.41
N GLN A 514 -4.59 -4.37 33.39
CA GLN A 514 -4.23 -3.71 34.64
C GLN A 514 -3.49 -2.41 34.30
N PRO A 515 -3.90 -1.25 34.84
CA PRO A 515 -3.19 0.00 34.56
C PRO A 515 -1.71 -0.19 34.88
N PRO A 516 -0.79 0.26 34.00
CA PRO A 516 0.63 0.10 34.23
C PRO A 516 0.94 0.66 35.61
N SER A 517 1.69 -0.12 36.38
CA SER A 517 2.06 0.25 37.73
C SER A 517 2.79 1.60 37.69
N LEU A 518 2.75 2.36 38.79
CA LEU A 518 3.52 3.62 38.90
C LEU A 518 5.00 3.41 38.54
N PHE A 519 5.51 2.19 38.71
CA PHE A 519 6.88 1.80 38.37
C PHE A 519 7.11 1.75 36.85
N GLU A 520 6.20 1.17 36.08
CA GLU A 520 6.29 1.10 34.62
C GLU A 520 6.12 2.47 33.96
N ARG A 521 5.22 3.31 34.48
CA ARG A 521 5.09 4.71 34.01
C ARG A 521 6.33 5.54 34.28
N VAL A 522 6.99 5.31 35.42
CA VAL A 522 8.26 5.98 35.74
C VAL A 522 9.40 5.46 34.85
N GLN A 523 9.37 4.19 34.49
CA GLN A 523 10.36 3.59 33.58
C GLN A 523 10.20 4.11 32.14
N GLU A 524 8.97 4.23 31.64
CA GLU A 524 8.67 4.79 30.32
C GLU A 524 9.02 6.29 30.24
N LEU A 525 8.69 7.06 31.28
CA LEU A 525 9.11 8.46 31.42
C LEU A 525 10.64 8.61 31.50
N ALA A 526 11.35 7.65 32.11
CA ALA A 526 12.81 7.66 32.21
C ALA A 526 13.51 7.33 30.87
N VAL A 527 12.86 6.54 30.00
CA VAL A 527 13.37 6.19 28.67
C VAL A 527 13.20 7.36 27.70
N ASP A 528 12.09 8.08 27.75
CA ASP A 528 11.85 9.25 26.88
C ASP A 528 12.58 10.53 27.34
N HIS A 529 12.91 10.64 28.63
CA HIS A 529 13.58 11.82 29.20
C HIS A 529 14.91 11.46 29.90
N THR A 530 15.71 10.62 29.26
CA THR A 530 17.04 10.21 29.75
C THR A 530 17.95 11.38 30.14
N ARG A 531 17.85 12.53 29.46
CA ARG A 531 18.58 13.76 29.82
C ARG A 531 18.08 14.41 31.11
N ASP A 532 16.77 14.49 31.32
CA ASP A 532 16.21 15.18 32.48
C ASP A 532 16.29 14.32 33.75
N ALA A 533 16.14 13.00 33.60
CA ALA A 533 16.40 12.04 34.65
C ALA A 533 17.87 12.09 35.12
N ALA A 534 18.82 12.22 34.19
CA ALA A 534 20.23 12.41 34.51
C ALA A 534 20.49 13.74 35.25
N PHE A 535 19.83 14.83 34.87
CA PHE A 535 19.94 16.12 35.58
C PHE A 535 19.38 16.07 37.01
N LEU A 536 18.25 15.38 37.23
CA LEU A 536 17.67 15.19 38.55
C LEU A 536 18.56 14.36 39.47
N LEU A 537 19.12 13.26 38.96
CA LEU A 537 20.05 12.41 39.70
C LEU A 537 21.36 13.14 40.02
N PHE A 538 21.88 13.93 39.08
CA PHE A 538 23.04 14.78 39.30
C PHE A 538 22.78 15.85 40.38
N GLY A 539 21.61 16.50 40.34
CA GLY A 539 21.18 17.47 41.36
C GLY A 539 21.06 16.85 42.76
N ALA A 540 20.48 15.65 42.86
CA ALA A 540 20.37 14.91 44.11
C ALA A 540 21.75 14.51 44.68
N ALA A 541 22.67 14.05 43.82
CA ALA A 541 24.03 13.72 44.22
C ALA A 541 24.81 14.95 44.72
N LEU A 542 24.65 16.11 44.06
CA LEU A 542 25.26 17.37 44.47
C LEU A 542 24.75 17.83 45.85
N LEU A 543 23.44 17.72 46.10
CA LEU A 543 22.85 18.06 47.39
C LEU A 543 23.34 17.15 48.53
N LEU A 544 23.51 15.85 48.27
CA LEU A 544 24.07 14.90 49.24
C LEU A 544 25.54 15.20 49.55
N LEU A 545 26.34 15.55 48.54
CA LEU A 545 27.73 15.99 48.71
C LEU A 545 27.83 17.29 49.54
N LEU A 546 27.00 18.29 49.23
CA LEU A 546 26.95 19.55 49.98
C LEU A 546 26.51 19.32 51.43
N ARG A 547 25.52 18.46 51.66
CA ARG A 547 25.08 18.08 53.01
C ARG A 547 26.18 17.34 53.79
N GLY A 548 26.94 16.47 53.12
CA GLY A 548 28.10 15.79 53.70
C GLY A 548 29.23 16.77 54.06
N ALA A 549 29.51 17.74 53.18
CA ALA A 549 30.53 18.78 53.41
C ALA A 549 30.15 19.73 54.55
N MET A 550 28.87 20.11 54.67
CA MET A 550 28.37 20.92 55.79
C MET A 550 28.39 20.18 57.13
N ARG A 551 28.12 18.86 57.13
CA ARG A 551 28.28 18.04 58.34
C ARG A 551 29.73 17.92 58.80
N ARG A 552 30.69 17.80 57.86
CA ARG A 552 32.12 17.80 58.21
C ARG A 552 32.60 19.14 58.78
N ARG A 553 32.11 20.28 58.28
CA ARG A 553 32.43 21.60 58.84
C ARG A 553 31.87 21.84 60.25
N ARG A 554 30.78 21.17 60.64
CA ARG A 554 30.24 21.21 62.02
C ARG A 554 30.93 20.26 63.01
N ALA A 555 31.78 19.35 62.53
CA ALA A 555 32.54 18.42 63.38
C ALA A 555 33.99 18.88 63.63
N SER A 556 34.42 19.98 63.00
CA SER A 556 35.75 20.58 63.13
C SER A 556 35.72 22.03 63.62
N ALA A 557 34.62 22.45 64.24
CA ALA A 557 34.48 23.63 65.09
C ALA A 557 34.00 23.14 66.45
#